data_AF-A0A8T1XX19-F1
#
_entry.id   AF-A0A8T1XX19-F1
#
_cell.length_a   1.000
_cell.length_b   1.000
_cell.length_c   1.000
_cell.angle_alpha   90.00
_cell.angle_beta   90.00
_cell.angle_gamma   90.00
#
_symmetry.space_group_name_H-M   'P 1'
#
loop_
_entity.id
_entity.type
_entity.pdbx_description
1 polymer ?
#
loop_
_entity_poly.entity_id
_entity_poly.type
_entity_poly.pdbx_seq_one_letter_code
_entity_poly.pdbx_strand_id
1 'polypeptide(L)'
;MLRAYPPAVSATDLFSLANIVINLGISYANNTGGYAAETAKREPTLKAQFNSCQHEYDGIQLYLRMARGELKESPMSANYDIFRCTDITMYVKDLVGENRDSASKMFMDMTLQMENLTDVAIGATVALGG
;
A
#
# COMPACT_ATOMS: atom_id res chain seq x y z
N MET A 1 14.38 5.80 0.06
CA MET A 1 13.04 5.69 -0.55
C MET A 1 12.52 7.04 -1.03
N LEU A 2 12.15 7.99 -0.16
CA LEU A 2 11.60 9.29 -0.60
C LEU A 2 12.55 10.19 -1.40
N ARG A 3 13.86 10.17 -1.10
CA ARG A 3 14.88 10.97 -1.83
C ARG A 3 15.02 10.59 -3.31
N ALA A 4 14.55 9.41 -3.69
CA ALA A 4 14.55 8.94 -5.08
C ALA A 4 13.23 9.27 -5.82
N TYR A 5 12.25 9.88 -5.13
CA TYR A 5 10.98 10.28 -5.70
C TYR A 5 10.94 11.81 -5.88
N PRO A 6 11.13 12.34 -7.10
CA PRO A 6 11.29 13.77 -7.33
C PRO A 6 10.17 14.64 -6.73
N PRO A 7 8.88 14.25 -6.79
CA PRO A 7 7.82 15.02 -6.15
C PRO A 7 8.04 15.20 -4.63
N ALA A 8 8.51 14.17 -3.93
CA ALA A 8 8.75 14.25 -2.49
C ALA A 8 9.92 15.17 -2.13
N VAL A 9 10.93 15.26 -2.99
CA VAL A 9 12.08 16.16 -2.80
C VAL A 9 11.70 17.62 -3.04
N SER A 10 10.76 17.86 -3.95
CA SER A 10 10.27 19.20 -4.29
C SER A 10 9.16 19.72 -3.36
N ALA A 11 8.69 18.90 -2.40
CA ALA A 11 7.65 19.30 -1.47
C ALA A 11 8.16 20.40 -0.52
N THR A 12 7.47 21.54 -0.49
CA THR A 12 7.84 22.70 0.34
C THR A 12 7.15 22.72 1.70
N ASP A 13 6.17 21.84 1.91
CA ASP A 13 5.37 21.75 3.12
C ASP A 13 4.96 20.30 3.42
N LEU A 14 4.64 20.05 4.70
CA LEU A 14 4.33 18.70 5.19
C LEU A 14 3.03 18.14 4.60
N PHE A 15 2.05 19.00 4.30
CA PHE A 15 0.77 18.57 3.74
C PHE A 15 0.92 18.08 2.31
N SER A 16 1.66 18.82 1.48
CA SER A 16 2.05 18.40 0.14
C SER A 16 2.84 17.11 0.18
N LEU A 17 3.81 16.98 1.10
CA LEU A 17 4.60 15.76 1.26
C LEU A 17 3.71 14.55 1.62
N ALA A 18 2.81 14.69 2.60
CA ALA A 18 1.90 13.62 2.99
C ALA A 18 0.99 13.17 1.83
N ASN A 19 0.43 14.12 1.06
CA ASN A 19 -0.34 13.80 -0.15
C ASN A 19 0.50 13.03 -1.19
N ILE A 20 1.75 13.44 -1.39
CA ILE A 20 2.67 12.78 -2.32
C ILE A 20 2.94 11.33 -1.89
N VAL A 21 3.19 11.10 -0.60
CA VAL A 21 3.40 9.75 -0.06
C VAL A 21 2.15 8.89 -0.21
N ILE A 22 0.97 9.41 0.15
CA ILE A 22 -0.29 8.67 0.02
C ILE A 22 -0.56 8.32 -1.46
N ASN A 23 -0.32 9.25 -2.38
CA ASN A 23 -0.47 9.00 -3.82
C ASN A 23 0.51 7.95 -4.35
N LEU A 24 1.74 7.94 -3.83
CA LEU A 24 2.71 6.89 -4.14
C LEU A 24 2.21 5.53 -3.64
N GLY A 25 1.69 5.47 -2.41
CA GLY A 25 1.04 4.28 -1.84
C GLY A 25 -0.12 3.78 -2.70
N ILE A 26 -1.04 4.65 -3.11
CA ILE A 26 -2.16 4.31 -4.00
C ILE A 26 -1.64 3.69 -5.30
N SER A 27 -0.66 4.33 -5.94
CA SER A 27 -0.10 3.85 -7.20
C SER A 27 0.59 2.49 -7.04
N TYR A 28 1.30 2.31 -5.92
CA TYR A 28 1.96 1.06 -5.59
C TYR A 28 0.96 -0.08 -5.30
N ALA A 29 -0.10 0.20 -4.55
CA ALA A 29 -1.18 -0.74 -4.28
C ALA A 29 -1.84 -1.20 -5.58
N ASN A 30 -2.11 -0.29 -6.52
CA ASN A 30 -2.67 -0.62 -7.84
C ASN A 30 -1.80 -1.59 -8.62
N ASN A 31 -0.50 -1.31 -8.67
CA ASN A 31 0.45 -2.14 -9.41
C ASN A 31 0.57 -3.53 -8.78
N THR A 32 0.54 -3.60 -7.45
CA THR A 32 0.66 -4.85 -6.71
C THR A 32 -0.61 -5.70 -6.82
N GLY A 33 -1.79 -5.10 -6.72
CA GLY A 33 -3.07 -5.77 -7.04
C GLY A 33 -3.13 -6.24 -8.49
N GLY A 34 -2.63 -5.43 -9.44
CA GLY A 34 -2.50 -5.82 -10.85
C GLY A 34 -1.56 -7.02 -11.06
N TYR A 35 -0.45 -7.08 -10.34
CA TYR A 35 0.44 -8.24 -10.34
C TYR A 35 -0.28 -9.50 -9.83
N ALA A 36 -1.04 -9.39 -8.74
CA ALA A 36 -1.81 -10.51 -8.21
C ALA A 36 -2.85 -11.01 -9.23
N ALA A 37 -3.60 -10.09 -9.83
CA ALA A 37 -4.60 -10.41 -10.85
C ALA A 37 -3.98 -11.12 -12.07
N GLU A 38 -2.82 -10.66 -12.54
CA GLU A 38 -2.11 -11.30 -13.65
C GLU A 38 -1.55 -12.68 -13.27
N THR A 39 -1.05 -12.83 -12.05
CA THR A 39 -0.52 -14.10 -11.55
C THR A 39 -1.63 -15.14 -11.40
N ALA A 40 -2.80 -14.74 -10.92
CA ALA A 40 -3.97 -15.61 -10.81
C ALA A 40 -4.41 -16.21 -12.16
N LYS A 41 -4.13 -15.53 -13.28
CA LYS A 41 -4.40 -16.04 -14.64
C LYS A 41 -3.35 -17.06 -15.10
N ARG A 42 -2.10 -16.92 -14.64
CA ARG A 42 -0.94 -17.69 -15.11
C ARG A 42 -0.64 -18.90 -14.24
N GLU A 43 -1.02 -18.86 -12.96
CA GLU A 43 -0.78 -19.91 -11.96
C GLU A 43 -2.10 -20.52 -11.48
N PRO A 44 -2.67 -21.52 -12.19
CA PRO A 44 -3.98 -22.08 -11.85
C PRO A 44 -4.08 -22.67 -10.44
N THR A 45 -2.97 -23.21 -9.93
CA THR A 45 -2.90 -23.83 -8.59
C THR A 45 -2.96 -22.81 -7.46
N LEU A 46 -2.55 -21.56 -7.70
CA LEU A 46 -2.53 -20.46 -6.72
C LEU A 46 -3.59 -19.40 -7.02
N LYS A 47 -4.44 -19.62 -8.03
CA LYS A 47 -5.44 -18.66 -8.51
C LYS A 47 -6.32 -18.10 -7.38
N ALA A 48 -6.79 -18.95 -6.47
CA ALA A 48 -7.62 -18.51 -5.36
C ALA A 48 -6.87 -17.56 -4.41
N GLN A 49 -5.64 -17.92 -4.02
CA GLN A 49 -4.80 -17.09 -3.16
C GLN A 49 -4.50 -15.73 -3.82
N PHE A 50 -4.12 -15.72 -5.10
CA PHE A 50 -3.82 -14.47 -5.79
C PHE A 50 -5.06 -13.61 -6.09
N ASN A 51 -6.25 -14.20 -6.27
CA ASN A 51 -7.50 -13.45 -6.33
C ASN A 51 -7.83 -12.80 -4.98
N SER A 52 -7.62 -13.51 -3.87
CA SER A 52 -7.75 -12.93 -2.53
C SER A 52 -6.76 -11.79 -2.33
N CYS A 53 -5.50 -11.99 -2.71
CA CYS A 53 -4.48 -10.94 -2.66
C CYS A 53 -4.85 -9.70 -3.48
N GLN A 54 -5.41 -9.87 -4.68
CA GLN A 54 -5.92 -8.76 -5.48
C GLN A 54 -7.01 -7.98 -4.72
N HIS A 55 -8.00 -8.70 -4.17
CA HIS A 55 -9.10 -8.08 -3.43
C HIS A 55 -8.61 -7.24 -2.24
N GLU A 56 -7.64 -7.77 -1.50
CA GLU A 56 -7.03 -7.06 -0.38
C GLU A 56 -6.27 -5.80 -0.82
N TYR A 57 -5.57 -5.84 -1.96
CA TYR A 57 -4.93 -4.64 -2.53
C TYR A 57 -5.92 -3.59 -3.05
N ASP A 58 -7.10 -4.01 -3.53
CA ASP A 58 -8.20 -3.09 -3.81
C ASP A 58 -8.69 -2.41 -2.50
N GLY A 59 -8.68 -3.15 -1.39
CA GLY A 59 -8.94 -2.63 -0.04
C GLY A 59 -7.90 -1.59 0.41
N ILE A 60 -6.60 -1.89 0.30
CA ILE A 60 -5.51 -0.93 0.59
C ILE A 60 -5.68 0.33 -0.24
N GLN A 61 -5.94 0.19 -1.54
CA GLN A 61 -6.16 1.31 -2.45
C GLN A 61 -7.35 2.18 -1.99
N LEU A 62 -8.44 1.58 -1.55
CA LEU A 62 -9.61 2.29 -1.03
C LEU A 62 -9.25 3.10 0.22
N TYR A 63 -8.63 2.48 1.22
CA TYR A 63 -8.25 3.15 2.47
C TYR A 63 -7.29 4.32 2.23
N LEU A 64 -6.29 4.15 1.37
CA LEU A 64 -5.38 5.24 1.03
C LEU A 64 -6.08 6.39 0.29
N ARG A 65 -7.12 6.12 -0.52
CA ARG A 65 -7.94 7.18 -1.13
C ARG A 65 -8.81 7.92 -0.13
N MET A 66 -9.38 7.20 0.83
CA MET A 66 -10.14 7.81 1.94
C MET A 66 -9.22 8.71 2.77
N ALA A 67 -8.07 8.19 3.19
CA ALA A 67 -7.06 8.96 3.92
C ALA A 67 -6.65 10.24 3.19
N ARG A 68 -6.42 10.17 1.87
CA ARG A 68 -6.12 11.36 1.07
C ARG A 68 -7.25 12.39 1.08
N GLY A 69 -8.50 11.93 1.00
CA GLY A 69 -9.69 12.80 1.02
C GLY A 69 -9.88 13.48 2.37
N GLU A 70 -9.56 12.79 3.46
CA GLU A 70 -9.75 13.26 4.82
C GLU A 70 -8.57 14.11 5.33
N LEU A 71 -7.37 13.94 4.78
CA LEU A 71 -6.11 14.48 5.30
C LEU A 71 -6.15 15.97 5.69
N LYS A 72 -6.87 16.79 4.91
CA LYS A 72 -6.96 18.24 5.17
C LYS A 72 -7.86 18.58 6.35
N GLU A 73 -8.93 17.82 6.54
CA GLU A 73 -9.99 18.09 7.51
C GLU A 73 -9.75 17.33 8.82
N SER A 74 -9.28 16.09 8.71
CA SER A 74 -8.96 15.21 9.83
C SER A 74 -7.72 14.38 9.51
N PRO A 75 -6.51 14.88 9.83
CA PRO A 75 -5.28 14.09 9.77
C PRO A 75 -5.36 12.80 10.59
N MET A 76 -6.12 12.80 11.69
CA MET A 76 -6.33 11.63 12.55
C MET A 76 -7.17 10.55 11.87
N SER A 77 -8.27 10.92 11.21
CA SER A 77 -9.05 9.96 10.43
C SER A 77 -8.22 9.41 9.27
N ALA A 78 -7.47 10.27 8.59
CA ALA A 78 -6.55 9.85 7.54
C ALA A 78 -5.46 8.89 8.05
N ASN A 79 -4.91 9.13 9.23
CA ASN A 79 -3.94 8.24 9.86
C ASN A 79 -4.56 6.88 10.18
N TYR A 80 -5.77 6.84 10.76
CA TYR A 80 -6.49 5.62 11.06
C TYR A 80 -6.75 4.77 9.80
N ASP A 81 -7.16 5.39 8.70
CA ASP A 81 -7.35 4.70 7.43
C ASP A 81 -6.05 4.11 6.87
N ILE A 82 -4.94 4.84 6.94
CA ILE A 82 -3.63 4.31 6.52
C ILE A 82 -3.23 3.15 7.43
N PHE A 83 -3.44 3.26 8.75
CA PHE A 83 -3.11 2.21 9.70
C PHE A 83 -3.84 0.89 9.38
N ARG A 84 -5.09 0.94 8.91
CA ARG A 84 -5.83 -0.27 8.49
C ARG A 84 -5.13 -1.06 7.38
N CYS A 85 -4.26 -0.42 6.59
CA CYS A 85 -3.49 -1.09 5.56
C CYS A 85 -2.46 -2.07 6.16
N THR A 86 -2.00 -1.89 7.41
CA THR A 86 -1.04 -2.82 8.04
C THR A 86 -1.65 -4.19 8.30
N ASP A 87 -2.91 -4.23 8.74
CA ASP A 87 -3.62 -5.49 8.96
C ASP A 87 -3.81 -6.26 7.66
N ILE A 88 -4.11 -5.52 6.58
CA ILE A 88 -4.27 -6.10 5.25
C ILE A 88 -2.95 -6.66 4.73
N THR A 89 -1.83 -5.95 4.86
CA THR A 89 -0.53 -6.48 4.42
C THR A 89 -0.12 -7.71 5.22
N MET A 90 -0.39 -7.77 6.52
CA MET A 90 -0.18 -8.99 7.32
C MET A 90 -0.98 -10.17 6.77
N TYR A 91 -2.28 -9.99 6.53
CA TYR A 91 -3.12 -11.06 5.99
C TYR A 91 -2.66 -11.52 4.60
N VAL A 92 -2.27 -10.58 3.73
CA VAL A 92 -1.76 -10.91 2.39
C VAL A 92 -0.45 -11.70 2.47
N LYS A 93 0.44 -11.38 3.42
CA LYS A 93 1.66 -12.19 3.65
C LYS A 93 1.32 -13.60 4.07
N ASP A 94 0.31 -13.81 4.91
CA ASP A 94 -0.12 -15.15 5.33
C ASP A 94 -0.68 -15.96 4.15
N LEU A 95 -1.37 -15.32 3.20
CA LEU A 95 -1.92 -15.99 2.02
C LEU A 95 -0.85 -16.61 1.10
N VAL A 96 0.34 -16.01 1.03
CA VAL A 96 1.40 -16.43 0.09
C VAL A 96 2.69 -16.89 0.78
N GLY A 97 2.81 -16.73 2.10
CA GLY A 97 4.07 -16.86 2.82
C GLY A 97 4.66 -18.27 2.85
N GLU A 98 3.82 -19.30 2.71
CA GLU A 98 4.27 -20.69 2.65
C GLU A 98 4.65 -21.14 1.22
N ASN A 99 4.28 -20.35 0.22
CA ASN A 99 4.52 -20.68 -1.19
C ASN A 99 6.00 -20.45 -1.55
N ARG A 100 6.57 -21.37 -2.33
CA ARG A 100 8.02 -21.37 -2.66
C ARG A 100 8.32 -20.91 -4.09
N ASP A 101 7.29 -20.74 -4.91
CA ASP A 101 7.42 -20.28 -6.28
C ASP A 101 7.90 -18.83 -6.36
N SER A 102 8.41 -18.45 -7.53
CA SER A 102 8.95 -17.12 -7.76
C SER A 102 7.89 -16.03 -7.73
N ALA A 103 6.64 -16.34 -8.08
CA ALA A 103 5.59 -15.33 -8.14
C ALA A 103 5.16 -14.93 -6.73
N SER A 104 4.97 -15.89 -5.84
CA SER A 104 4.69 -15.61 -4.42
C SER A 104 5.85 -14.90 -3.72
N LYS A 105 7.12 -15.22 -4.03
CA LYS A 105 8.28 -14.48 -3.49
C LYS A 105 8.32 -13.03 -3.96
N MET A 106 8.14 -12.81 -5.26
CA MET A 106 8.07 -11.45 -5.81
C MET A 106 6.93 -10.65 -5.19
N PHE A 107 5.76 -11.29 -5.03
CA PHE A 107 4.60 -10.65 -4.41
C PHE A 107 4.82 -10.35 -2.92
N MET A 108 5.52 -11.22 -2.20
CA MET A 108 5.97 -10.97 -0.82
C MET A 108 6.90 -9.74 -0.77
N ASP A 109 7.89 -9.64 -1.65
CA ASP A 109 8.79 -8.49 -1.72
C ASP A 109 8.03 -7.18 -2.01
N MET A 110 7.05 -7.24 -2.92
CA MET A 110 6.16 -6.10 -3.18
C MET A 110 5.35 -5.73 -1.93
N THR A 111 4.86 -6.71 -1.19
CA THR A 111 4.09 -6.48 0.04
C THR A 111 4.93 -5.87 1.15
N LEU A 112 6.17 -6.32 1.34
CA LEU A 112 7.11 -5.68 2.27
C LEU A 112 7.41 -4.22 1.88
N GLN A 113 7.47 -3.93 0.58
CA GLN A 113 7.65 -2.56 0.11
C GLN A 113 6.38 -1.71 0.30
N MET A 114 5.19 -2.30 0.21
CA MET A 114 3.94 -1.63 0.57
C MET A 114 3.91 -1.29 2.07
N GLU A 115 4.39 -2.19 2.94
CA GLU A 115 4.52 -1.92 4.39
C GLU A 115 5.41 -0.72 4.66
N ASN A 116 6.58 -0.65 4.00
CA ASN A 116 7.46 0.51 4.10
C ASN A 116 6.77 1.82 3.64
N LEU A 117 5.93 1.76 2.59
CA LEU A 117 5.17 2.94 2.15
C LEU A 117 4.10 3.33 3.16
N THR A 118 3.40 2.36 3.74
CA THR A 118 2.40 2.56 4.79
C THR A 118 3.02 3.22 6.01
N ASP A 119 4.17 2.75 6.50
CA ASP A 119 4.88 3.34 7.63
C ASP A 119 5.27 4.80 7.38
N VAL A 120 5.76 5.09 6.18
CA VAL A 120 6.11 6.46 5.78
C VAL A 120 4.86 7.34 5.68
N ALA A 121 3.74 6.79 5.20
CA ALA A 121 2.47 7.51 5.12
C ALA A 121 1.90 7.80 6.52
N ILE A 122 1.97 6.85 7.45
CA ILE A 122 1.61 7.02 8.87
C ILE A 122 2.47 8.15 9.47
N GLY A 123 3.79 8.08 9.32
CA GLY A 123 4.67 9.13 9.85
C GLY A 123 4.37 10.52 9.27
N ALA A 124 4.02 10.59 7.98
CA ALA A 124 3.67 11.84 7.33
C ALA A 124 2.34 12.43 7.85
N THR A 125 1.34 11.60 8.16
CA THR A 125 0.08 12.08 8.74
C THR A 125 0.20 12.43 10.22
N VAL A 126 1.00 11.69 10.99
CA VAL A 126 1.35 12.05 12.39
C VAL A 126 1.99 13.45 12.46
N ALA A 127 2.88 13.78 11.51
CA ALA A 127 3.50 15.10 11.45
C ALA A 127 2.49 16.26 11.22
N LEU A 128 1.26 15.94 10.78
CA LEU A 128 0.16 16.88 10.59
C LEU A 128 -0.85 16.87 11.74
N GLY A 129 -0.59 16.12 12.82
CA GLY A 129 -1.49 15.97 13.96
C GLY A 129 -2.45 14.78 13.85
N GLY A 130 -2.11 13.80 13.00
CA GLY A 130 -2.82 12.53 12.90
C GLY A 130 -2.43 11.51 13.96
#